data_AF-A0A7X8LIK9-F1
#
_entry.id   AF-A0A7X8LIK9-F1
#
_cell.length_a   1.000
_cell.length_b   1.000
_cell.length_c   1.000
_cell.angle_alpha   90.00
_cell.angle_beta   90.00
_cell.angle_gamma   90.00
#
_symmetry.space_group_name_H-M   'P 1'
#
loop_
_entity.id
_entity.type
_entity.pdbx_description
1 polymer ?
#
loop_
_entity_poly.entity_id
_entity_poly.type
_entity_poly.pdbx_seq_one_letter_code
_entity_poly.pdbx_strand_id
1 'polypeptide(L)'
;MESIQTWWREFGRRNYPDADHLLTLADCGGSNIYKARPWKLKLRQNVANRFGINVTVTHYHQRHQNGTLSNTGCFLHKQELGGSAAGKL
;
A
#
# COMPACT_ATOMS: atom_id res chain seq x y z
N MET A 1 -6.30 -8.15 4.77
CA MET A 1 -4.98 -7.79 4.21
C MET A 1 -4.61 -8.61 2.99
N GLU A 2 -4.84 -9.93 3.00
CA GLU A 2 -4.70 -10.77 1.78
C GLU A 2 -5.59 -10.26 0.63
N SER A 3 -6.72 -9.60 0.92
CA SER A 3 -7.64 -9.06 -0.07
C SER A 3 -7.00 -8.14 -1.12
N ILE A 4 -6.13 -7.20 -0.73
CA ILE A 4 -5.47 -6.28 -1.69
C ILE A 4 -4.48 -7.05 -2.57
N GLN A 5 -3.71 -7.95 -1.98
CA GLN A 5 -2.74 -8.78 -2.69
C GLN A 5 -3.43 -9.73 -3.68
N THR A 6 -4.48 -10.42 -3.24
CA THR A 6 -5.31 -11.31 -4.07
C THR A 6 -5.94 -10.53 -5.22
N TRP A 7 -6.57 -9.38 -4.93
CA TRP A 7 -7.16 -8.53 -5.96
C TRP A 7 -6.13 -8.06 -7.00
N TRP A 8 -4.96 -7.58 -6.56
CA TRP A 8 -3.92 -7.14 -7.50
C TRP A 8 -3.42 -8.30 -8.37
N ARG A 9 -3.22 -9.48 -7.78
CA ARG A 9 -2.77 -10.68 -8.50
C ARG A 9 -3.78 -11.17 -9.52
N GLU A 10 -5.05 -11.21 -9.17
CA GLU A 10 -6.10 -11.84 -9.99
C GLU A 10 -6.73 -10.89 -11.01
N PHE A 11 -6.85 -9.60 -10.65
CA PHE A 11 -7.54 -8.61 -11.46
C PHE A 11 -6.65 -7.41 -11.79
N GLY A 12 -6.00 -6.82 -10.79
CA GLY A 12 -5.27 -5.56 -10.93
C GLY A 12 -4.22 -5.59 -12.04
N ARG A 13 -3.33 -6.59 -12.03
CA ARG A 13 -2.27 -6.73 -13.05
C ARG A 13 -2.80 -6.96 -14.46
N ARG A 14 -3.95 -7.62 -14.60
CA ARG A 14 -4.54 -7.91 -15.92
C ARG A 14 -5.23 -6.69 -16.50
N ASN A 15 -5.93 -5.94 -15.65
CA ASN A 15 -6.70 -4.76 -16.07
C ASN A 15 -5.82 -3.52 -16.18
N TYR A 16 -4.72 -3.46 -15.44
CA TYR A 16 -3.79 -2.33 -15.40
C TYR A 16 -2.34 -2.81 -15.54
N PRO A 17 -1.95 -3.35 -16.70
CA PRO A 17 -0.63 -3.96 -16.90
C PRO A 17 0.52 -2.95 -16.77
N ASP A 18 0.28 -1.69 -17.12
CA ASP A 18 1.29 -0.62 -17.09
C ASP A 18 1.24 0.21 -15.79
N ALA A 19 0.32 -0.11 -14.87
CA ALA A 19 0.19 0.65 -13.63
C ALA A 19 1.30 0.26 -12.64
N ASP A 20 2.09 1.26 -12.28
CA ASP A 20 3.13 1.21 -11.27
C ASP A 20 2.69 1.86 -9.93
N HIS A 21 1.51 2.46 -9.89
CA HIS A 21 0.91 3.07 -8.72
C HIS A 21 -0.48 2.49 -8.40
N LEU A 22 -0.69 2.12 -7.14
CA LEU A 22 -1.96 1.65 -6.60
C LEU A 22 -2.45 2.60 -5.49
N LEU A 23 -3.60 3.23 -5.68
CA LEU A 23 -4.30 4.01 -4.66
C LEU A 23 -5.41 3.16 -4.01
N THR A 24 -5.42 3.06 -2.69
CA THR A 24 -6.47 2.38 -1.93
C THR A 24 -7.04 3.28 -0.85
N LEU A 25 -8.37 3.27 -0.74
CA LEU A 25 -9.12 3.95 0.31
C LEU A 25 -9.38 2.94 1.44
N ALA A 26 -8.95 3.27 2.64
CA ALA A 26 -9.16 2.45 3.83
C ALA A 26 -10.03 3.21 4.85
N ASP A 27 -10.87 2.49 5.57
CA ASP A 27 -11.58 3.00 6.73
C ASP A 27 -10.63 3.04 7.95
N CYS A 28 -10.69 4.10 8.76
CA CYS A 28 -9.91 4.21 10.01
C CYS A 28 -10.42 3.28 11.14
N GLY A 29 -10.88 2.06 10.84
CA GLY A 29 -11.40 1.11 11.82
C GLY A 29 -10.40 0.02 12.21
N GLY A 30 -10.29 -0.31 13.50
CA GLY A 30 -9.55 -1.49 13.97
C GLY A 30 -8.07 -1.51 13.57
N SER A 31 -7.59 -2.60 12.97
CA SER A 31 -6.19 -2.75 12.54
C SER A 31 -5.84 -1.98 11.26
N ASN A 32 -6.83 -1.33 10.62
CA ASN A 32 -6.65 -0.47 9.45
C ASN A 32 -6.42 1.00 9.81
N ILE A 33 -6.31 1.35 11.11
CA ILE A 33 -5.98 2.72 11.51
C ILE A 33 -4.63 3.11 10.90
N TYR A 34 -4.50 4.34 10.40
CA TYR A 34 -3.28 4.88 9.77
C TYR A 34 -1.99 4.73 10.60
N LYS A 35 -2.13 4.61 11.93
CA LYS A 35 -1.05 4.39 12.90
C LYS A 35 -0.61 2.92 13.00
N ALA A 36 -1.38 1.96 12.49
CA ALA A 36 -1.09 0.53 12.55
C ALA A 36 0.15 0.20 11.71
N ARG A 37 1.32 0.19 12.35
CA ARG A 37 2.62 -0.13 11.73
C ARG A 37 2.68 -1.56 11.15
N PRO A 38 2.15 -2.61 11.81
CA PRO A 38 2.22 -3.96 11.27
C PRO A 38 1.46 -4.13 9.95
N TRP A 39 0.30 -3.49 9.85
CA TRP A 39 -0.49 -3.48 8.63
C TRP A 39 0.31 -2.84 7.48
N LYS A 40 0.82 -1.62 7.66
CA LYS A 40 1.63 -0.94 6.64
C LYS A 40 2.86 -1.75 6.20
N LEU A 41 3.53 -2.42 7.15
CA LEU A 41 4.68 -3.26 6.85
C LEU A 41 4.28 -4.44 5.95
N LYS A 42 3.19 -5.13 6.30
CA LYS A 42 2.68 -6.26 5.51
C LYS A 42 2.20 -5.80 4.13
N LEU A 43 1.61 -4.61 4.00
CA LEU A 43 1.22 -4.04 2.70
C LEU A 43 2.46 -3.77 1.83
N ARG A 44 3.49 -3.15 2.41
CA ARG A 44 4.75 -2.89 1.71
C ARG A 44 5.41 -4.20 1.26
N GLN A 45 5.52 -5.20 2.13
CA GLN A 45 6.18 -6.46 1.80
C GLN A 45 5.40 -7.27 0.77
N ASN A 46 4.10 -7.46 0.98
CA ASN A 46 3.31 -8.40 0.18
C ASN A 46 2.77 -7.81 -1.12
N VAL A 47 2.72 -6.48 -1.23
CA VAL A 47 2.19 -5.80 -2.41
C VAL A 47 3.26 -4.94 -3.05
N ALA A 48 3.75 -3.90 -2.37
CA ALA A 48 4.64 -2.93 -3.00
C ALA A 48 5.96 -3.56 -3.48
N ASN A 49 6.64 -4.28 -2.59
CA ASN A 49 7.90 -4.95 -2.90
C ASN A 49 7.66 -6.17 -3.81
N ARG A 50 6.61 -6.96 -3.53
CA ARG A 50 6.32 -8.19 -4.28
C ARG A 50 5.98 -7.94 -5.75
N PHE A 51 5.22 -6.88 -6.03
CA PHE A 51 4.77 -6.57 -7.39
C PHE A 51 5.49 -5.39 -8.03
N GLY A 52 6.43 -4.75 -7.31
CA GLY A 52 7.20 -3.63 -7.84
C GLY A 52 6.39 -2.36 -8.06
N ILE A 53 5.30 -2.18 -7.32
CA ILE A 53 4.38 -1.04 -7.43
C ILE A 53 4.43 -0.15 -6.19
N ASN A 54 4.14 1.13 -6.38
CA ASN A 54 3.95 2.09 -5.30
C ASN A 54 2.52 2.00 -4.77
N VAL A 55 2.33 1.93 -3.46
CA VAL A 55 1.00 1.82 -2.85
C VAL A 55 0.73 3.06 -2.02
N THR A 56 -0.34 3.79 -2.34
CA THR A 56 -0.84 4.92 -1.55
C THR A 56 -2.10 4.49 -0.82
N VAL A 57 -2.11 4.65 0.50
CA VAL A 57 -3.29 4.40 1.32
C VAL A 57 -3.82 5.73 1.82
N THR A 58 -5.05 6.05 1.44
CA THR A 58 -5.78 7.21 1.98
C THR A 58 -6.81 6.70 2.98
N HIS A 59 -6.76 7.23 4.19
CA HIS A 59 -7.72 6.82 5.20
C HIS A 59 -8.86 7.84 5.28
N TYR A 60 -10.09 7.35 5.20
CA TYR A 60 -11.24 8.16 5.57
C TYR A 60 -11.24 8.30 7.10
N HIS A 61 -11.33 9.52 7.61
CA HIS A 61 -11.24 9.77 9.04
C HIS A 61 -12.40 9.07 9.78
N GLN A 62 -12.17 8.73 11.05
CA GLN A 62 -13.30 8.58 11.96
C GLN A 62 -13.82 9.98 12.28
N ARG A 63 -15.14 10.15 12.31
CA ARG A 63 -15.78 11.37 12.78
C ARG A 63 -15.36 11.60 14.24
N HIS A 64 -14.47 12.56 14.49
CA HIS A 64 -14.30 13.09 15.85
C HIS A 64 -15.60 13.83 16.23
N GLN A 65 -16.01 13.76 17.50
CA GLN A 65 -17.23 14.44 17.99
C GLN A 65 -17.21 15.98 17.74
N ASN A 66 -16.07 16.54 17.34
CA ASN A 66 -15.78 17.97 17.27
C ASN A 66 -15.75 18.50 15.82
N GLY A 67 -16.18 17.73 14.82
CA GLY A 67 -16.53 18.24 13.48
C GLY A 67 -15.38 18.60 12.52
N THR A 68 -14.10 18.44 12.88
CA THR A 68 -12.97 18.71 11.95
C THR A 68 -12.62 17.46 11.12
N LEU A 69 -12.66 17.59 9.78
CA LEU A 69 -12.24 16.56 8.84
C LEU A 69 -10.78 16.82 8.40
N SER A 70 -9.86 15.90 8.63
CA SER A 70 -8.50 15.94 8.07
C SER A 70 -8.17 14.61 7.42
N ASN A 71 -7.74 14.63 6.14
CA ASN A 71 -7.35 13.43 5.41
C ASN A 71 -5.88 13.09 5.72
N THR A 72 -5.63 11.96 6.39
CA THR A 72 -4.26 11.47 6.59
C THR A 72 -3.92 10.45 5.50
N GLY A 73 -3.10 10.85 4.54
CA GLY A 73 -2.51 9.95 3.53
C GLY A 73 -1.26 9.25 4.06
N CYS A 74 -1.07 7.99 3.67
CA CYS A 74 0.16 7.24 3.91
C CYS A 74 0.69 6.69 2.59
N PHE A 75 1.94 7.02 2.25
CA PHE A 75 2.61 6.56 1.04
C PHE A 75 3.55 5.40 1.38
N LEU A 76 3.44 4.29 0.65
CA LEU A 76 4.31 3.13 0.77
C LEU A 76 5.00 2.93 -0.57
N HIS A 77 6.28 3.30 -0.61
CA HIS A 77 7.12 3.08 -1.77
C HIS A 77 7.65 1.64 -1.78
N LYS A 78 7.81 1.09 -2.98
CA LYS A 78 8.65 -0.09 -3.17
C LYS A 78 10.06 0.24 -2.72
N GLN A 79 10.70 -0.69 -2.01
CA GLN A 79 12.11 -0.52 -1.66
C GLN A 79 12.94 -0.78 -2.93
N GLU A 80 13.73 0.20 -3.38
CA GLU A 80 14.77 -0.06 -4.36
C GLU A 80 15.78 -1.03 -3.73
N LEU A 81 15.89 -2.22 -4.31
CA LEU A 81 17.00 -3.11 -4.01
C LEU A 81 18.24 -2.41 -4.56
N GLY A 82 19.04 -1.80 -3.68
CA GLY A 82 20.33 -1.23 -4.04
C GLY A 82 21.12 -2.26 -4.84
N GLY A 83 21.57 -1.87 -6.03
CA GLY A 83 22.44 -2.70 -6.84
C GLY A 83 23.69 -3.08 -6.04
N SER A 84 23.98 -4.37 -5.98
CA SER A 84 25.29 -4.86 -5.60
C SER A 84 25.72 -5.94 -6.60
N ALA A 85 26.80 -5.59 -7.31
CA ALA A 85 27.69 -6.41 -8.11
C ALA A 85 27.17 -6.99 -9.43
N ALA A 86 27.55 -6.28 -10.50
CA ALA A 86 27.89 -6.88 -11.78
C ALA A 86 28.90 -8.04 -11.63
N GLY A 87 28.70 -9.08 -12.45
CA GLY A 87 29.75 -9.91 -13.05
C GLY A 87 30.64 -10.75 -12.14
N LYS A 88 30.52 -12.08 -12.26
CA LYS A 88 31.63 -12.95 -12.69
C LYS A 88 31.09 -14.34 -13.04
N LEU A 89 31.50 -14.76 -14.24
CA LEU A 89 31.63 -16.10 -14.84
C LEU A 89 30.96 -17.28 -14.12
#